data_AF-A0A645FRK6-F1
#
_entry.id   AF-A0A645FRK6-F1
#
_cell.length_a   1.000
_cell.length_b   1.000
_cell.length_c   1.000
_cell.angle_alpha   90.00
_cell.angle_beta   90.00
_cell.angle_gamma   90.00
#
_symmetry.space_group_name_H-M   'P 1'
#
loop_
_entity.id
_entity.type
_entity.pdbx_description
1 polymer ?
#
loop_
_entity_poly.entity_id
_entity_poly.type
_entity_poly.pdbx_seq_one_letter_code
_entity_poly.pdbx_strand_id
1 'polypeptide(L)'
;MEPAGLEIIEARITYLAYAPEIAAVMLQRQQASALIDARKMIVDGAVGMVEMALEKLEMGGSVHLDEERKAAMVSNLLVVLCGNRDAQPIVNSGSLY
;
A
#
# COMPACT_ATOMS: atom_id res chain seq x y z
N MET A 1 -48.86 -0.98 -33.56
CA MET A 1 -47.55 -0.76 -34.20
C MET A 1 -46.73 -2.00 -33.93
N GLU A 2 -46.63 -2.88 -34.92
CA GLU A 2 -45.73 -4.05 -34.83
C GLU A 2 -44.28 -3.55 -34.95
N PRO A 3 -43.34 -4.10 -34.17
CA PRO A 3 -41.93 -3.75 -34.27
C PRO A 3 -41.44 -4.04 -35.69
N ALA A 4 -40.88 -3.04 -36.37
CA ALA A 4 -40.19 -3.22 -37.64
C ALA A 4 -39.07 -4.24 -37.39
N GLY A 5 -39.13 -5.42 -38.02
CA GLY A 5 -38.32 -6.62 -37.72
C GLY A 5 -36.81 -6.45 -37.85
N LEU A 6 -36.22 -5.63 -36.97
CA LEU A 6 -34.82 -5.28 -36.90
C LEU A 6 -34.29 -5.74 -35.54
N GLU A 7 -33.26 -6.58 -35.58
CA GLU A 7 -32.53 -7.05 -34.41
C GLU A 7 -31.23 -6.24 -34.24
N ILE A 8 -31.06 -5.59 -33.10
CA ILE A 8 -29.80 -4.90 -32.78
C ILE A 8 -28.81 -5.95 -32.29
N ILE A 9 -27.88 -6.33 -33.16
CA ILE A 9 -26.83 -7.32 -32.85
C ILE A 9 -25.77 -6.70 -31.92
N GLU A 10 -25.46 -5.41 -32.11
CA GLU A 10 -24.45 -4.70 -31.32
C GLU A 10 -24.67 -3.18 -31.34
N ALA A 11 -24.46 -2.53 -30.20
CA ALA A 11 -24.39 -1.07 -30.10
C ALA A 11 -23.13 -0.68 -29.31
N ARG A 12 -22.35 0.27 -29.83
CA ARG A 12 -21.16 0.82 -29.17
C ARG A 12 -21.29 2.33 -29.03
N ILE A 13 -20.89 2.85 -27.88
CA ILE A 13 -20.78 4.30 -27.66
C ILE A 13 -19.52 4.78 -28.38
N THR A 14 -19.69 5.59 -29.41
CA THR A 14 -18.58 6.15 -30.22
C THR A 14 -17.95 7.39 -29.59
N TYR A 15 -18.69 8.09 -28.73
CA TYR A 15 -18.22 9.31 -28.08
C TYR A 15 -18.93 9.52 -26.74
N LEU A 16 -18.13 9.66 -25.68
CA LEU A 16 -18.59 10.08 -24.36
C LEU A 16 -17.62 11.17 -23.89
N ALA A 17 -18.10 12.41 -23.84
CA ALA A 17 -17.33 13.52 -23.29
C ALA A 17 -17.94 13.96 -21.96
N TYR A 18 -17.11 13.98 -20.93
CA TYR A 18 -17.42 14.67 -19.69
C TYR A 18 -17.19 16.17 -19.87
N ALA A 19 -17.90 16.98 -19.09
CA ALA A 19 -17.55 18.39 -18.96
C ALA A 19 -16.10 18.52 -18.44
N PRO A 20 -15.30 19.50 -18.90
CA PRO A 20 -13.90 19.65 -18.50
C PRO A 20 -13.68 19.65 -16.98
N GLU A 21 -14.62 20.22 -16.22
CA GLU A 21 -14.61 20.28 -14.77
C GLU A 21 -14.72 18.90 -14.13
N ILE A 22 -15.52 18.01 -14.72
CA ILE A 22 -15.73 16.65 -14.24
C ILE A 22 -14.53 15.77 -14.58
N ALA A 23 -13.94 15.93 -15.78
CA ALA A 23 -12.75 15.19 -16.20
C ALA A 23 -11.55 15.47 -15.26
N ALA A 24 -11.33 16.72 -14.87
CA ALA A 24 -10.26 17.09 -13.94
C ALA A 24 -10.44 16.45 -12.56
N VAL A 25 -11.66 16.51 -12.00
CA VAL A 25 -11.98 15.89 -10.70
C VAL A 25 -11.88 14.36 -10.75
N MET A 26 -12.32 13.74 -11.86
CA MET A 26 -12.17 12.31 -12.08
C MET A 26 -10.71 11.89 -12.11
N LEU A 27 -9.87 12.61 -12.86
CA LEU A 27 -8.43 12.33 -12.93
C LEU A 27 -7.76 12.46 -11.56
N GLN A 28 -8.08 13.52 -10.80
CA GLN A 28 -7.53 13.72 -9.47
C GLN A 28 -7.90 12.55 -8.53
N ARG A 29 -9.14 12.07 -8.59
CA ARG A 29 -9.59 10.90 -7.80
C ARG A 29 -8.88 9.62 -8.22
N GLN A 30 -8.71 9.40 -9.52
CA GLN A 30 -7.99 8.22 -10.04
C GLN A 30 -6.53 8.21 -9.58
N GLN A 31 -5.85 9.37 -9.65
CA GLN A 31 -4.47 9.49 -9.16
C GLN A 31 -4.37 9.28 -7.65
N ALA A 32 -5.31 9.84 -6.88
CA ALA A 32 -5.36 9.62 -5.44
C ALA A 32 -5.54 8.13 -5.10
N SER A 33 -6.44 7.43 -5.81
CA SER A 33 -6.62 5.98 -5.65
C SER A 33 -5.35 5.22 -6.00
N ALA A 34 -4.74 5.50 -7.15
CA ALA A 34 -3.52 4.83 -7.58
C ALA A 34 -2.36 5.05 -6.59
N LEU A 35 -2.27 6.24 -5.99
CA LEU A 35 -1.29 6.53 -4.95
C LEU A 35 -1.56 5.72 -3.67
N ILE A 36 -2.81 5.59 -3.26
CA ILE A 36 -3.20 4.78 -2.09
C ILE A 36 -2.91 3.31 -2.35
N ASP A 37 -3.23 2.80 -3.54
CA ASP A 37 -2.98 1.41 -3.94
C ASP A 37 -1.47 1.09 -3.93
N ALA A 38 -0.65 2.00 -4.45
CA ALA A 38 0.80 1.88 -4.38
C ALA A 38 1.30 1.85 -2.92
N ARG A 39 0.77 2.74 -2.06
CA ARG A 39 1.14 2.76 -0.63
C ARG A 39 0.72 1.48 0.09
N LYS A 40 -0.45 0.93 -0.24
CA LYS A 40 -0.93 -0.34 0.31
C LYS A 40 0.04 -1.48 -0.03
N MET A 41 0.48 -1.57 -1.29
CA MET A 41 1.44 -2.58 -1.72
C MET A 41 2.76 -2.51 -0.95
N ILE A 42 3.25 -1.30 -0.66
CA ILE A 42 4.46 -1.10 0.17
C ILE A 42 4.25 -1.62 1.59
N VAL A 43 3.12 -1.26 2.22
CA VAL A 43 2.81 -1.67 3.59
C VAL A 43 2.65 -3.19 3.68
N ASP A 44 1.96 -3.81 2.73
CA ASP A 44 1.77 -5.27 2.69
C ASP A 44 3.13 -6.00 2.60
N GLY A 45 4.04 -5.50 1.74
CA GLY A 45 5.40 -6.02 1.66
C GLY A 45 6.19 -5.85 2.96
N ALA A 46 6.10 -4.67 3.59
CA ALA A 46 6.78 -4.37 4.84
C ALA A 46 6.30 -5.27 6.00
N VAL A 47 4.98 -5.48 6.13
CA VAL A 47 4.41 -6.39 7.15
C VAL A 47 4.95 -7.81 6.96
N GLY A 48 4.93 -8.33 5.73
CA GLY A 48 5.47 -9.66 5.45
C GLY A 48 6.97 -9.78 5.75
N MET A 49 7.76 -8.74 5.47
CA MET A 49 9.19 -8.71 5.82
C MET A 49 9.42 -8.78 7.34
N VAL A 50 8.60 -8.09 8.12
CA VAL A 50 8.68 -8.09 9.59
C VAL A 50 8.26 -9.44 10.17
N GLU A 51 7.18 -10.03 9.67
CA GLU A 51 6.71 -11.36 10.09
C GLU A 51 7.79 -12.42 9.87
N MET A 52 8.40 -12.47 8.68
CA MET A 52 9.48 -13.39 8.36
C MET A 52 10.72 -13.18 9.26
N ALA A 53 11.04 -11.94 9.62
CA ALA A 53 12.17 -11.64 10.49
C ALA A 53 11.92 -12.13 11.92
N LEU A 54 10.72 -11.91 12.46
CA LEU A 54 10.33 -12.38 13.79
C LEU A 54 10.32 -13.91 13.87
N GLU A 55 9.74 -14.58 12.87
CA GLU A 55 9.70 -16.05 12.81
C GLU A 55 11.12 -16.64 12.82
N LYS A 56 12.04 -16.09 12.03
CA LYS A 56 13.45 -16.54 12.02
C LYS A 56 14.16 -16.35 13.35
N LEU A 57 13.89 -15.25 14.06
CA LEU A 57 14.46 -14.98 15.38
C LEU A 57 13.92 -15.96 16.44
N GLU A 58 12.63 -16.27 16.39
CA GLU A 58 11.98 -17.26 17.26
C GLU A 58 12.53 -18.67 16.99
N MET A 59 12.64 -19.10 15.72
CA MET A 59 13.19 -20.39 15.34
C MET A 59 14.67 -20.56 15.71
N GLY A 60 15.46 -19.49 15.62
CA GLY A 60 16.88 -19.50 15.99
C GLY A 60 17.15 -19.53 17.49
N GLY A 61 16.10 -19.49 18.33
CA GLY A 61 16.20 -19.50 19.80
C GLY A 61 17.01 -18.36 20.40
N SER A 62 17.37 -17.35 19.59
CA SER A 62 18.34 -16.31 19.94
C SER A 62 17.70 -15.15 20.69
N VAL A 63 16.36 -15.05 20.65
CA VAL A 63 15.60 -13.93 21.19
C VAL A 63 14.26 -14.44 21.73
N HIS A 64 13.93 -14.09 22.99
CA HIS A 64 12.60 -14.31 23.57
C HIS A 64 11.91 -12.94 23.70
N LEU A 65 10.89 -12.69 22.87
CA LEU A 65 10.10 -11.47 22.89
C LEU A 65 8.80 -11.77 23.64
N ASP A 66 8.52 -10.98 24.67
CA ASP A 66 7.15 -10.85 25.16
C ASP A 66 6.29 -10.08 24.13
N GLU A 67 4.97 -10.15 24.28
CA GLU A 67 4.00 -9.53 23.36
C GLU A 67 4.20 -8.01 23.25
N GLU A 68 4.59 -7.35 24.33
CA GLU A 68 4.80 -5.90 24.36
C GLU A 68 6.03 -5.49 23.53
N ARG A 69 7.15 -6.22 23.68
CA ARG A 69 8.35 -6.03 22.88
C ARG A 69 8.12 -6.37 21.42
N LYS A 70 7.35 -7.41 21.12
CA LYS A 70 6.98 -7.79 19.76
C LYS A 70 6.21 -6.66 19.07
N ALA A 71 5.19 -6.12 19.74
CA ALA A 71 4.42 -4.98 19.22
C ALA A 71 5.29 -3.73 18.99
N ALA A 72 6.18 -3.41 19.93
CA ALA A 72 7.11 -2.29 19.79
C ALA A 72 8.08 -2.47 18.60
N MET A 73 8.60 -3.68 18.41
CA MET A 73 9.52 -3.99 17.33
C MET A 73 8.85 -3.94 15.95
N VAL A 74 7.63 -4.48 15.84
CA VAL A 74 6.81 -4.37 14.62
C VAL A 74 6.54 -2.92 14.26
N SER A 75 6.11 -2.11 15.24
CA SER A 75 5.86 -0.68 15.04
C SER A 75 7.10 0.05 14.51
N ASN A 76 8.25 -0.15 15.17
CA ASN A 76 9.50 0.48 14.76
C ASN A 76 9.93 0.05 13.35
N LEU A 77 9.83 -1.24 13.03
CA LEU A 77 10.21 -1.74 11.72
C LEU A 77 9.27 -1.24 10.62
N LEU A 78 7.95 -1.19 10.86
CA LEU A 78 6.99 -0.64 9.90
C LEU A 78 7.24 0.85 9.64
N VAL A 79 7.60 1.64 10.66
CA VAL A 79 7.96 3.06 10.48
C VAL A 79 9.21 3.20 9.62
N VAL A 80 10.20 2.32 9.78
CA VAL A 80 11.44 2.33 8.99
C VAL A 80 11.21 1.85 7.56
N LEU A 81 10.45 0.77 7.36
CA LEU A 81 10.21 0.16 6.04
C LEU A 81 9.21 0.95 5.19
N CYS A 82 8.19 1.54 5.82
CA CYS A 82 7.18 2.36 5.14
C CYS A 82 7.54 3.86 5.14
N GLY A 83 8.60 4.24 5.84
CA GLY A 83 9.10 5.62 5.91
C GLY A 83 9.73 6.02 4.58
N ASN A 84 9.11 6.98 3.88
CA ASN A 84 9.58 7.51 2.58
C ASN A 84 10.83 8.42 2.68
N ARG A 85 11.52 8.42 3.83
CA ARG A 85 12.80 9.10 4.03
C ARG A 85 13.83 8.00 4.19
N ASP A 86 14.91 8.06 3.41
CA ASP A 86 16.13 7.31 3.69
C ASP A 86 16.36 7.32 5.21
N ALA A 87 16.31 6.14 5.83
CA ALA A 87 16.52 6.01 7.26
C ALA A 87 17.89 6.60 7.56
N GLN A 88 17.92 7.84 8.08
CA GLN A 88 19.18 8.43 8.48
C GLN A 88 19.67 7.59 9.66
N PRO A 89 20.82 6.92 9.55
CA PRO A 89 21.32 6.12 10.65
C PRO A 89 21.64 7.11 11.77
N ILE A 90 20.79 7.16 12.79
CA ILE A 90 21.16 7.79 14.06
C ILE A 90 22.16 6.83 14.68
N VAL A 91 23.44 7.00 14.31
CA VAL A 91 24.56 6.31 14.94
C VAL A 91 24.63 6.83 16.36
N ASN A 92 23.94 6.16 17.28
CA ASN A 92 24.09 6.40 18.71
C ASN A 92 25.34 5.66 19.18
N SER A 93 26.51 6.20 18.82
CA SER A 93 27.79 5.88 19.45
C SER A 93 27.97 6.71 20.74
N GLY A 94 26.92 6.77 21.56
CA GLY A 94 26.96 7.30 22.91
C GLY A 94 27.41 6.20 23.86
N SER A 95 28.71 6.22 24.17
CA SER A 95 29.45 5.50 25.21
C SER A 95 28.66 4.51 26.08
N LEU A 96 29.10 3.24 26.06
CA LEU A 96 29.12 2.45 27.29
C LEU A 96 29.86 3.28 28.36
N TYR A 97 29.14 3.64 29.42
CA TYR A 97 29.69 3.86 30.76
C TYR A 97 28.72 3.22 31.75
#